data_AF-A0AB38D173-F1
#
_entry.id   AF-A0AB38D173-F1
#
_cell.length_a   1.000
_cell.length_b   1.000
_cell.length_c   1.000
_cell.angle_alpha   90.00
_cell.angle_beta   90.00
_cell.angle_gamma   90.00
#
_symmetry.space_group_name_H-M   'P 1'
#
loop_
_entity.id
_entity.type
_entity.pdbx_description
1 polymer ?
#
loop_
_entity_poly.entity_id
_entity_poly.type
_entity_poly.pdbx_seq_one_letter_code
_entity_poly.pdbx_strand_id
1 'polypeptide(L)'
;MGSKDDYARAIIAEGRRKGITPRGIQIGLATVYVESDFIMYANEADPDSLNYPHEDLSEDENSTGLFQQRAPWWGTVADRMDAARSAGLFFAALAKLDYNNPSRSPGSYAQSVQQSAFPDRYDQRFNDAVALYSRLEASVVVDRPDFNEYPIWSDNNQSRGGTKVDLFLLHTQEGDSNADQLARYCGNPAPGGDPKKAVSYHYTVSEDANDHGVTVVDVVDTDYASWSVGNANNRSINLCFAGSKAAWTRQDWLTKAPKAIAAAAYLAAQDCKKYGIKPYVIIPPYDGDPPGISDHRYVTEHLGWGNHTDVGDGFPWDVFIAAVNKYSGNETVTPGFTYPSTEVMIREIWEQLRGPEAKGWPQLGKNTKGENLSLVDAIAKMVA
;
A
#
# COMPACT_ATOMS: atom_id res chain seq x y z
N MET A 1 8.83 -0.09 18.46
CA MET A 1 10.19 -0.11 17.87
C MET A 1 10.02 -0.25 16.37
N GLY A 2 10.80 0.50 15.60
CA GLY A 2 10.72 0.45 14.14
C GLY A 2 11.48 -0.77 13.62
N SER A 3 10.97 -1.43 12.58
CA SER A 3 11.80 -2.39 11.86
C SER A 3 12.87 -1.64 11.04
N LYS A 4 13.94 -2.34 10.66
CA LYS A 4 14.95 -1.84 9.70
C LYS A 4 14.31 -1.25 8.43
N ASP A 5 13.25 -1.87 7.94
CA ASP A 5 12.54 -1.41 6.75
C ASP A 5 11.75 -0.12 7.02
N ASP A 6 11.20 0.08 8.21
CA ASP A 6 10.50 1.31 8.58
C ASP A 6 11.46 2.51 8.64
N TYR A 7 12.64 2.31 9.25
CA TYR A 7 13.69 3.32 9.27
C TYR A 7 14.22 3.64 7.87
N ALA A 8 14.46 2.62 7.05
CA ALA A 8 14.87 2.82 5.67
C ALA A 8 13.81 3.57 4.85
N ARG A 9 12.52 3.28 5.02
CA ARG A 9 11.42 4.02 4.37
C ARG A 9 11.37 5.48 4.81
N ALA A 10 11.54 5.77 6.09
CA ALA A 10 11.60 7.14 6.60
C ALA A 10 12.77 7.94 5.97
N ILE A 11 13.95 7.32 5.88
CA ILE A 11 15.14 7.91 5.23
C ILE A 11 14.87 8.17 3.73
N ILE A 12 14.30 7.21 3.02
CA ILE A 12 13.97 7.35 1.58
C ILE A 12 12.94 8.47 1.38
N ALA A 13 11.88 8.50 2.17
CA ALA A 13 10.83 9.50 2.09
C ALA A 13 11.39 10.92 2.34
N GLU A 14 12.24 11.08 3.35
CA GLU A 14 12.88 12.36 3.65
C GLU A 14 13.82 12.82 2.53
N GLY A 15 14.63 11.91 1.98
CA GLY A 15 15.51 12.21 0.85
C GLY A 15 14.74 12.70 -0.36
N ARG A 16 13.62 12.04 -0.68
CA ARG A 16 12.70 12.46 -1.75
C ARG A 16 12.08 13.83 -1.48
N ARG A 17 11.59 14.07 -0.25
CA ARG A 17 11.02 15.35 0.18
C ARG A 17 12.01 16.50 0.02
N LYS A 18 13.30 16.24 0.19
CA LYS A 18 14.40 17.21 0.01
C LYS A 18 14.96 17.27 -1.41
N GLY A 19 14.42 16.51 -2.36
CA GLY A 19 14.88 16.48 -3.75
C GLY A 19 16.26 15.84 -3.93
N ILE A 20 16.66 14.97 -3.00
CA ILE A 20 17.91 14.21 -3.10
C ILE A 20 17.75 13.11 -4.16
N THR A 21 18.76 12.93 -5.02
CA THR A 21 18.72 11.90 -6.07
C THR A 21 18.75 10.49 -5.47
N PRO A 22 18.32 9.46 -6.21
CA PRO A 22 18.44 8.06 -5.78
C PRO A 22 19.83 7.70 -5.26
N ARG A 23 20.88 8.16 -5.94
CA ARG A 23 22.28 7.96 -5.53
C ARG A 23 22.55 8.57 -4.16
N GLY A 24 22.07 9.79 -3.89
CA GLY A 24 22.24 10.44 -2.59
C GLY A 24 21.48 9.72 -1.47
N ILE A 25 20.30 9.19 -1.75
CA ILE A 25 19.52 8.40 -0.79
C ILE A 25 20.24 7.08 -0.47
N GLN A 26 20.77 6.40 -1.49
CA GLN A 26 21.60 5.20 -1.32
C GLN A 26 22.86 5.48 -0.48
N ILE A 27 23.49 6.65 -0.65
CA ILE A 27 24.60 7.09 0.21
C ILE A 27 24.13 7.20 1.67
N GLY A 28 22.97 7.82 1.93
CA GLY A 28 22.41 7.91 3.29
C GLY A 28 22.10 6.55 3.93
N LEU A 29 21.55 5.61 3.16
CA LEU A 29 21.30 4.24 3.64
C LEU A 29 22.61 3.47 3.91
N ALA A 30 23.62 3.66 3.07
CA ALA A 30 24.96 3.09 3.30
C ALA A 30 25.60 3.65 4.56
N THR A 31 25.38 4.94 4.86
CA THR A 31 25.79 5.55 6.12
C THR A 31 25.15 4.83 7.31
N VAL A 32 23.82 4.71 7.35
CA VAL A 32 23.12 4.06 8.47
C VAL A 32 23.54 2.60 8.65
N TYR A 33 23.81 1.88 7.55
CA TYR A 33 24.37 0.53 7.63
C TYR A 33 25.70 0.46 8.37
N VAL A 34 26.58 1.45 8.21
CA VAL A 34 27.89 1.47 8.86
C VAL A 34 27.80 1.99 10.28
N GLU A 35 26.99 3.03 10.51
CA GLU A 35 26.93 3.71 11.80
C GLU A 35 26.16 2.91 12.84
N SER A 36 25.06 2.26 12.46
CA SER A 36 24.19 1.61 13.43
C SER A 36 23.60 0.27 13.00
N ASP A 37 23.83 -0.16 11.75
CA ASP A 37 23.14 -1.30 11.14
C ASP A 37 21.60 -1.24 11.30
N PHE A 38 21.04 -0.01 11.27
CA PHE A 38 19.62 0.31 11.48
C PHE A 38 19.08 0.12 12.91
N ILE A 39 19.95 0.11 13.91
CA ILE A 39 19.57 0.17 15.32
C ILE A 39 19.44 1.65 15.72
N MET A 40 18.33 2.05 16.34
CA MET A 40 18.19 3.38 16.94
C MET A 40 18.87 3.36 18.30
N TYR A 41 20.05 3.98 18.39
CA TYR A 41 20.82 4.07 19.63
C TYR A 41 20.47 5.33 20.44
N ALA A 42 20.18 5.17 21.73
CA ALA A 42 20.32 6.25 22.70
C ALA A 42 21.76 6.22 23.29
N ASN A 43 22.13 7.21 24.10
CA ASN A 43 23.46 7.28 24.73
C ASN A 43 23.36 7.92 26.11
N GLU A 44 23.96 7.29 27.13
CA GLU A 44 23.94 7.79 28.51
C GLU A 44 24.70 9.11 28.69
N ALA A 45 25.71 9.37 27.85
CA ALA A 45 26.43 10.65 27.79
C ALA A 45 25.65 11.75 27.05
N ASP A 46 24.47 11.42 26.50
CA ASP A 46 23.45 12.37 26.03
C ASP A 46 22.09 12.02 26.68
N PRO A 47 21.92 12.26 28.00
CA PRO A 47 20.88 11.64 28.81
C PRO A 47 19.44 11.89 28.31
N ASP A 48 19.19 13.01 27.65
CA ASP A 48 17.87 13.33 27.10
C ASP A 48 17.44 12.31 26.03
N SER A 49 18.39 11.64 25.36
CA SER A 49 18.13 10.62 24.35
C SER A 49 17.45 9.37 24.93
N LEU A 50 17.66 9.08 26.21
CA LEU A 50 17.04 7.95 26.92
C LEU A 50 15.51 8.09 27.03
N ASN A 51 14.98 9.30 26.83
CA ASN A 51 13.54 9.57 26.85
C ASN A 51 12.85 9.29 25.50
N TYR A 52 13.60 8.93 24.46
CA TYR A 52 13.07 8.60 23.13
C TYR A 52 13.08 7.08 22.90
N PRO A 53 12.18 6.53 22.07
CA PRO A 53 12.24 5.11 21.70
C PRO A 53 13.59 4.76 21.05
N HIS A 54 14.25 3.74 21.58
CA HIS A 54 15.54 3.23 21.12
C HIS A 54 15.60 1.72 21.31
N GLU A 55 16.40 1.04 20.49
CA GLU A 55 16.61 -0.40 20.58
C GLU A 55 17.84 -0.77 21.42
N ASP A 56 18.82 0.12 21.52
CA ASP A 56 20.08 -0.16 22.21
C ASP A 56 20.79 1.13 22.66
N LEU A 57 21.89 0.99 23.41
CA LEU A 57 22.71 2.10 23.92
C LEU A 57 24.08 2.14 23.23
N SER A 58 24.48 3.33 22.78
CA SER A 58 25.84 3.58 22.30
C SER A 58 26.75 3.83 23.51
N GLU A 59 27.93 3.21 23.50
CA GLU A 59 28.96 3.36 24.55
C GLU A 59 30.03 4.41 24.18
N ASP A 60 29.81 5.17 23.10
CA ASP A 60 30.74 6.20 22.66
C ASP A 60 30.53 7.55 23.38
N GLU A 61 31.25 8.60 22.94
CA GLU A 61 31.25 9.89 23.63
C GLU A 61 29.87 10.53 23.82
N ASN A 62 29.03 10.59 22.77
CA ASN A 62 27.65 11.15 22.84
C ASN A 62 26.85 10.98 21.53
N SER A 63 27.15 9.98 20.70
CA SER A 63 26.46 9.76 19.43
C SER A 63 25.09 9.13 19.67
N THR A 64 24.08 9.59 18.92
CA THR A 64 22.71 9.09 19.02
C THR A 64 22.06 8.88 17.66
N GLY A 65 21.07 8.01 17.63
CA GLY A 65 20.23 7.71 16.48
C GLY A 65 20.89 6.91 15.37
N LEU A 66 20.16 6.76 14.25
CA LEU A 66 20.56 5.89 13.13
C LEU A 66 21.86 6.33 12.44
N PHE A 67 22.13 7.63 12.42
CA PHE A 67 23.33 8.19 11.80
C PHE A 67 24.47 8.42 12.81
N GLN A 68 24.32 7.97 14.07
CA GLN A 68 25.30 8.22 15.15
C GLN A 68 25.75 9.70 15.20
N GLN A 69 24.77 10.60 15.17
CA GLN A 69 25.00 12.03 15.09
C GLN A 69 25.24 12.61 16.49
N ARG A 70 26.11 13.62 16.58
CA ARG A 70 26.63 14.14 17.85
C ARG A 70 26.25 15.60 18.10
N ALA A 71 25.90 15.92 19.33
CA ALA A 71 25.87 17.30 19.81
C ALA A 71 27.29 17.85 19.99
N PRO A 72 27.53 19.15 19.77
CA PRO A 72 26.56 20.18 19.36
C PRO A 72 26.41 20.33 17.82
N TRP A 73 27.03 19.46 17.03
CA TRP A 73 27.14 19.64 15.57
C TRP A 73 25.88 19.26 14.80
N TRP A 74 25.06 18.37 15.35
CA TRP A 74 23.92 17.78 14.66
C TRP A 74 22.59 17.99 15.41
N GLY A 75 21.94 19.13 15.16
CA GLY A 75 20.57 19.38 15.58
C GLY A 75 20.30 19.17 17.09
N THR A 76 19.03 19.02 17.44
CA THR A 76 18.61 18.65 18.79
C THR A 76 18.64 17.14 18.99
N VAL A 77 18.57 16.66 20.23
CA VAL A 77 18.38 15.23 20.51
C VAL A 77 17.10 14.67 19.87
N ALA A 78 16.03 15.46 19.82
CA ALA A 78 14.77 15.09 19.17
C ALA A 78 14.91 14.92 17.65
N ASP A 79 15.84 15.64 17.02
CA ASP A 79 16.14 15.48 15.60
C ASP A 79 16.96 14.21 15.36
N ARG A 80 17.96 13.94 16.22
CA ARG A 80 18.85 12.78 16.11
C ARG A 80 18.13 11.45 16.38
N MET A 81 17.19 11.44 17.34
CA MET A 81 16.40 10.25 17.71
C MET A 81 15.18 10.00 16.80
N ASP A 82 15.00 10.77 15.73
CA ASP A 82 13.95 10.59 14.73
C ASP A 82 14.57 10.22 13.37
N ALA A 83 14.12 9.13 12.77
CA ALA A 83 14.72 8.60 11.55
C ALA A 83 14.61 9.56 10.35
N ALA A 84 13.50 10.29 10.21
CA ALA A 84 13.32 11.25 9.13
C ALA A 84 14.11 12.52 9.42
N ARG A 85 14.07 13.06 10.64
CA ARG A 85 14.77 14.31 10.97
C ARG A 85 16.30 14.14 10.92
N SER A 86 16.84 13.05 11.47
CA SER A 86 18.28 12.75 11.43
C SER A 86 18.78 12.55 9.99
N ALA A 87 18.02 11.85 9.15
CA ALA A 87 18.27 11.74 7.72
C ALA A 87 18.24 13.12 7.04
N GLY A 88 17.29 13.96 7.43
CA GLY A 88 17.13 15.30 6.91
C GLY A 88 18.32 16.21 7.19
N LEU A 89 18.97 16.04 8.34
CA LEU A 89 20.23 16.69 8.69
C LEU A 89 21.37 16.17 7.79
N PHE A 90 21.53 14.84 7.68
CA PHE A 90 22.55 14.22 6.84
C PHE A 90 22.44 14.70 5.38
N PHE A 91 21.22 14.68 4.81
CA PHE A 91 20.98 15.12 3.45
C PHE A 91 21.22 16.61 3.25
N ALA A 92 20.97 17.45 4.26
CA ALA A 92 21.29 18.87 4.19
C ALA A 92 22.80 19.12 4.12
N ALA A 93 23.62 18.28 4.77
CA ALA A 93 25.07 18.30 4.62
C ALA A 93 25.53 17.72 3.27
N LEU A 94 24.98 16.56 2.87
CA LEU A 94 25.31 15.90 1.60
C LEU A 94 25.01 16.80 0.39
N ALA A 95 23.89 17.53 0.40
CA ALA A 95 23.49 18.42 -0.68
C ALA A 95 24.46 19.59 -0.94
N LYS A 96 25.37 19.89 0.00
CA LYS A 96 26.44 20.88 -0.19
C LYS A 96 27.62 20.36 -1.00
N LEU A 97 27.64 19.06 -1.30
CA LEU A 97 28.70 18.37 -2.05
C LEU A 97 28.24 18.04 -3.47
N ASP A 98 29.18 17.73 -4.37
CA ASP A 98 28.91 17.24 -5.72
C ASP A 98 28.56 15.75 -5.76
N TYR A 99 27.72 15.28 -4.83
CA TYR A 99 27.46 13.85 -4.56
C TYR A 99 26.87 13.04 -5.72
N ASN A 100 26.54 13.66 -6.85
CA ASN A 100 26.15 13.00 -8.10
C ASN A 100 27.33 12.74 -9.06
N ASN A 101 28.52 13.27 -8.79
CA ASN A 101 29.70 13.06 -9.61
C ASN A 101 30.18 11.59 -9.52
N PRO A 102 30.14 10.83 -10.63
CA PRO A 102 30.45 9.40 -10.63
C PRO A 102 31.95 9.12 -10.46
N SER A 103 32.81 10.13 -10.59
CA SER A 103 34.28 9.99 -10.49
C SER A 103 34.77 9.80 -9.05
N ARG A 104 33.89 9.99 -8.06
CA ARG A 104 34.16 9.75 -6.64
C ARG A 104 33.25 8.66 -6.12
N SER A 105 33.76 7.81 -5.23
CA SER A 105 32.97 6.72 -4.66
C SER A 105 31.84 7.27 -3.78
N PRO A 106 30.67 6.59 -3.74
CA PRO A 106 29.56 6.97 -2.87
C PRO A 106 29.97 7.06 -1.39
N GLY A 107 30.78 6.12 -0.91
CA GLY A 107 31.28 6.11 0.46
C GLY A 107 32.18 7.30 0.79
N SER A 108 32.93 7.83 -0.18
CA SER A 108 33.73 9.04 0.04
C SER A 108 32.88 10.28 0.36
N TYR A 109 31.64 10.34 -0.14
CA TYR A 109 30.70 11.41 0.20
C TYR A 109 30.09 11.21 1.60
N ALA A 110 29.73 9.97 1.95
CA ALA A 110 29.31 9.63 3.31
C ALA A 110 30.38 10.03 4.33
N GLN A 111 31.64 9.66 4.08
CA GLN A 111 32.78 10.04 4.90
C GLN A 111 32.97 11.56 4.96
N SER A 112 32.78 12.27 3.85
CA SER A 112 32.91 13.75 3.83
C SER A 112 31.86 14.42 4.73
N VAL A 113 30.69 13.79 4.90
CA VAL A 113 29.62 14.26 5.79
C VAL A 113 29.87 13.84 7.24
N GLN A 114 30.13 12.56 7.48
CA GLN A 114 30.20 11.97 8.82
C GLN A 114 31.55 12.16 9.51
N GLN A 115 32.64 12.24 8.74
CA GLN A 115 34.00 12.35 9.24
C GLN A 115 34.36 11.26 10.26
N SER A 116 33.96 10.02 9.98
CA SER A 116 34.22 8.86 10.83
C SER A 116 35.70 8.45 10.83
N ALA A 117 36.12 7.71 11.87
CA ALA A 117 37.45 7.12 11.98
C ALA A 117 37.71 5.98 10.98
N PHE A 118 36.68 5.48 10.30
CA PHE A 118 36.74 4.33 9.39
C PHE A 118 36.21 4.64 7.98
N PRO A 119 36.94 5.45 7.20
CA PRO A 119 36.44 6.01 5.94
C PRO A 119 36.04 4.96 4.89
N ASP A 120 36.69 3.80 4.89
CA ASP A 120 36.50 2.77 3.86
C ASP A 120 35.24 1.91 4.06
N ARG A 121 34.55 2.02 5.21
CA ARG A 121 33.42 1.13 5.55
C ARG A 121 32.16 1.42 4.75
N TYR A 122 31.92 2.66 4.34
CA TYR A 122 30.69 3.03 3.63
C TYR A 122 30.60 2.40 2.24
N ASP A 123 31.71 2.34 1.50
CA ASP A 123 31.73 1.69 0.18
C ASP A 123 31.47 0.19 0.28
N GLN A 124 31.87 -0.46 1.39
CA GLN A 124 31.60 -1.89 1.63
C GLN A 124 30.11 -2.18 1.77
N ARG A 125 29.33 -1.24 2.35
CA ARG A 125 27.88 -1.37 2.54
C ARG A 125 27.05 -0.72 1.43
N PHE A 126 27.68 -0.10 0.43
CA PHE A 126 26.94 0.62 -0.61
C PHE A 126 26.07 -0.33 -1.47
N ASN A 127 26.54 -1.53 -1.78
CA ASN A 127 25.73 -2.51 -2.50
C ASN A 127 24.52 -2.99 -1.68
N ASP A 128 24.67 -3.15 -0.37
CA ASP A 128 23.55 -3.48 0.53
C ASP A 128 22.53 -2.34 0.56
N ALA A 129 22.99 -1.09 0.54
CA ALA A 129 22.15 0.10 0.46
C ALA A 129 21.43 0.20 -0.88
N VAL A 130 22.09 -0.10 -2.00
CA VAL A 130 21.45 -0.18 -3.33
C VAL A 130 20.41 -1.30 -3.35
N ALA A 131 20.70 -2.47 -2.80
CA ALA A 131 19.77 -3.59 -2.73
C ALA A 131 18.57 -3.27 -1.83
N LEU A 132 18.79 -2.64 -0.68
CA LEU A 132 17.73 -2.16 0.22
C LEU A 132 16.89 -1.08 -0.46
N TYR A 133 17.52 -0.07 -1.05
CA TYR A 133 16.86 1.00 -1.79
C TYR A 133 16.06 0.42 -2.95
N SER A 134 16.61 -0.47 -3.77
CA SER A 134 15.92 -1.07 -4.91
C SER A 134 14.78 -1.99 -4.48
N ARG A 135 14.99 -2.80 -3.42
CA ARG A 135 13.93 -3.62 -2.84
C ARG A 135 12.80 -2.76 -2.33
N LEU A 136 13.12 -1.66 -1.62
CA LEU A 136 12.12 -0.75 -1.10
C LEU A 136 11.48 0.07 -2.22
N GLU A 137 12.19 0.59 -3.22
CA GLU A 137 11.65 1.24 -4.42
C GLU A 137 10.72 0.32 -5.22
N ALA A 138 11.14 -0.93 -5.45
CA ALA A 138 10.30 -1.97 -6.06
C ALA A 138 9.10 -2.35 -5.16
N SER A 139 9.21 -2.14 -3.84
CA SER A 139 8.13 -2.26 -2.85
C SER A 139 7.44 -0.92 -2.52
N VAL A 140 7.77 0.18 -3.24
CA VAL A 140 7.32 1.56 -2.98
C VAL A 140 6.55 2.11 -4.17
N VAL A 141 6.34 1.34 -5.24
CA VAL A 141 5.18 1.59 -6.12
C VAL A 141 3.98 0.76 -5.64
N VAL A 142 3.73 0.82 -4.34
CA VAL A 142 2.36 0.91 -3.87
C VAL A 142 2.28 1.74 -2.62
N ASP A 143 2.10 3.05 -2.79
CA ASP A 143 1.78 3.96 -1.69
C ASP A 143 0.65 3.33 -0.87
N ARG A 144 0.94 2.96 0.39
CA ARG A 144 -0.10 2.60 1.36
C ARG A 144 -1.19 3.67 1.24
N PRO A 145 -2.46 3.29 1.00
CA PRO A 145 -3.51 4.28 0.90
C PRO A 145 -3.59 5.07 2.20
N ASP A 146 -3.97 6.34 2.12
CA ASP A 146 -4.12 7.18 3.30
C ASP A 146 -5.32 6.70 4.13
N PHE A 147 -5.04 6.09 5.28
CA PHE A 147 -6.03 5.67 6.26
C PHE A 147 -5.44 5.66 7.68
N ASN A 148 -6.26 6.07 8.64
CA ASN A 148 -5.98 5.91 10.07
C ASN A 148 -6.17 4.44 10.46
N GLU A 149 -5.26 3.90 11.26
CA GLU A 149 -5.31 2.51 11.72
C GLU A 149 -4.93 2.44 13.19
N TYR A 150 -5.78 1.82 13.99
CA TYR A 150 -5.52 1.60 15.41
C TYR A 150 -6.38 0.45 15.97
N PRO A 151 -5.96 -0.17 17.08
CA PRO A 151 -6.70 -1.29 17.63
C PRO A 151 -7.85 -0.88 18.56
N ILE A 152 -8.95 -1.65 18.50
CA ILE A 152 -9.95 -1.82 19.57
C ILE A 152 -10.16 -3.33 19.72
N TRP A 153 -9.31 -3.96 20.53
CA TRP A 153 -9.27 -5.41 20.66
C TRP A 153 -10.55 -6.01 21.24
N SER A 154 -10.98 -7.14 20.67
CA SER A 154 -12.11 -7.95 21.10
C SER A 154 -11.67 -9.35 21.53
N ASP A 155 -12.19 -9.79 22.69
CA ASP A 155 -12.05 -11.15 23.18
C ASP A 155 -12.98 -12.16 22.46
N ASN A 156 -13.85 -11.69 21.56
CA ASN A 156 -14.72 -12.53 20.75
C ASN A 156 -13.92 -13.20 19.63
N ASN A 157 -12.96 -14.04 19.98
CA ASN A 157 -12.07 -14.74 19.08
C ASN A 157 -11.79 -16.16 19.60
N GLN A 158 -11.05 -16.94 18.82
CA GLN A 158 -10.64 -18.28 19.22
C GLN A 158 -9.28 -18.65 18.62
N SER A 159 -8.62 -19.63 19.25
CA SER A 159 -7.44 -20.24 18.65
C SER A 159 -7.80 -20.92 17.32
N ARG A 160 -6.92 -20.76 16.32
CA ARG A 160 -7.04 -21.44 15.03
C ARG A 160 -6.75 -22.94 15.10
N GLY A 161 -6.22 -23.45 16.23
CA GLY A 161 -5.94 -24.87 16.43
C GLY A 161 -4.93 -25.46 15.42
N GLY A 162 -4.03 -24.64 14.89
CA GLY A 162 -3.07 -25.04 13.83
C GLY A 162 -3.65 -25.05 12.41
N THR A 163 -4.90 -24.64 12.22
CA THR A 163 -5.50 -24.48 10.90
C THR A 163 -4.73 -23.44 10.10
N LYS A 164 -4.31 -23.79 8.88
CA LYS A 164 -3.66 -22.85 7.98
C LYS A 164 -4.66 -21.79 7.53
N VAL A 165 -4.28 -20.52 7.63
CA VAL A 165 -5.03 -19.41 7.03
C VAL A 165 -4.78 -19.42 5.52
N ASP A 166 -5.86 -19.50 4.76
CA ASP A 166 -5.82 -19.59 3.30
C ASP A 166 -6.90 -18.74 2.60
N LEU A 167 -7.71 -18.00 3.37
CA LEU A 167 -8.74 -17.10 2.87
C LEU A 167 -8.64 -15.69 3.50
N PHE A 168 -8.95 -14.67 2.70
CA PHE A 168 -9.31 -13.34 3.18
C PHE A 168 -10.72 -13.01 2.67
N LEU A 169 -11.64 -12.69 3.57
CA LEU A 169 -13.06 -12.54 3.28
C LEU A 169 -13.55 -11.12 3.57
N LEU A 170 -14.20 -10.53 2.57
CA LEU A 170 -14.88 -9.25 2.66
C LEU A 170 -16.32 -9.43 3.15
N HIS A 171 -16.76 -8.50 4.00
CA HIS A 171 -18.11 -8.50 4.58
C HIS A 171 -18.75 -7.11 4.49
N THR A 172 -20.08 -7.07 4.44
CA THR A 172 -20.86 -5.84 4.69
C THR A 172 -21.49 -5.88 6.08
N GLN A 173 -21.70 -4.72 6.69
CA GLN A 173 -22.23 -4.65 8.05
C GLN A 173 -23.74 -4.92 8.11
N GLU A 174 -24.50 -4.52 7.08
CA GLU A 174 -25.96 -4.37 7.16
C GLU A 174 -26.42 -3.33 8.21
N GLY A 175 -25.52 -2.43 8.61
CA GLY A 175 -25.73 -1.36 9.59
C GLY A 175 -25.36 0.02 9.05
N ASP A 176 -25.53 1.07 9.85
CA ASP A 176 -25.26 2.47 9.46
C ASP A 176 -24.17 3.10 10.35
N SER A 177 -23.27 2.27 10.91
CA SER A 177 -22.24 2.74 11.83
C SER A 177 -20.90 3.00 11.12
N ASN A 178 -20.00 3.74 11.76
CA ASN A 178 -18.61 3.83 11.31
C ASN A 178 -17.73 2.68 11.88
N ALA A 179 -16.46 2.64 11.50
CA ALA A 179 -15.50 1.60 11.89
C ALA A 179 -15.37 1.47 13.42
N ASP A 180 -15.20 2.57 14.15
CA ASP A 180 -15.12 2.58 15.63
C ASP A 180 -16.36 2.01 16.30
N GLN A 181 -17.54 2.41 15.82
CA GLN A 181 -18.81 1.97 16.39
C GLN A 181 -19.00 0.47 16.17
N LEU A 182 -18.67 -0.04 14.98
CA LEU A 182 -18.72 -1.47 14.70
C LEU A 182 -17.67 -2.23 15.52
N ALA A 183 -16.45 -1.71 15.64
CA ALA A 183 -15.40 -2.33 16.44
C ALA A 183 -15.79 -2.44 17.92
N ARG A 184 -16.38 -1.39 18.50
CA ARG A 184 -16.90 -1.41 19.88
C ARG A 184 -18.06 -2.38 20.05
N TYR A 185 -18.92 -2.53 19.04
CA TYR A 185 -19.96 -3.56 19.05
C TYR A 185 -19.33 -4.97 19.04
N CYS A 186 -18.34 -5.21 18.19
CA CYS A 186 -17.59 -6.46 18.13
C CYS A 186 -16.81 -6.75 19.42
N GLY A 187 -16.43 -5.72 20.18
CA GLY A 187 -15.81 -5.85 21.52
C GLY A 187 -16.78 -6.21 22.64
N ASN A 188 -18.10 -6.22 22.39
CA ASN A 188 -19.08 -6.60 23.40
C ASN A 188 -19.22 -8.14 23.47
N PRO A 189 -18.94 -8.79 24.62
CA PRO A 189 -19.04 -10.25 24.76
C PRO A 189 -20.50 -10.74 24.85
N ALA A 190 -21.48 -9.85 24.99
CA ALA A 190 -22.90 -10.18 24.99
C ALA A 190 -23.73 -9.06 24.35
N PRO A 191 -23.66 -8.89 23.02
CA PRO A 191 -24.42 -7.85 22.33
C PRO A 191 -25.93 -8.02 22.56
N GLY A 192 -26.57 -6.95 23.05
CA GLY A 192 -27.98 -7.00 23.45
C GLY A 192 -28.29 -7.92 24.64
N GLY A 193 -27.28 -8.26 25.45
CA GLY A 193 -27.41 -9.12 26.64
C GLY A 193 -27.31 -10.63 26.36
N ASP A 194 -26.99 -11.05 25.14
CA ASP A 194 -26.90 -12.46 24.76
C ASP A 194 -25.49 -12.82 24.25
N PRO A 195 -24.70 -13.59 25.02
CA PRO A 195 -23.36 -14.03 24.61
C PRO A 195 -23.34 -14.83 23.30
N LYS A 196 -24.46 -15.46 22.92
CA LYS A 196 -24.55 -16.20 21.65
C LYS A 196 -24.58 -15.29 20.42
N LYS A 197 -24.75 -13.99 20.62
CA LYS A 197 -24.72 -12.96 19.57
C LYS A 197 -23.37 -12.27 19.45
N ALA A 198 -22.38 -12.66 20.25
CA ALA A 198 -21.03 -12.16 20.13
C ALA A 198 -20.47 -12.49 18.74
N VAL A 199 -20.00 -11.45 18.05
CA VAL A 199 -19.40 -11.54 16.72
C VAL A 199 -18.19 -10.64 16.67
N SER A 200 -17.28 -10.91 15.76
CA SER A 200 -16.11 -10.07 15.53
C SER A 200 -15.66 -10.16 14.08
N TYR A 201 -14.76 -9.27 13.70
CA TYR A 201 -13.97 -9.31 12.48
C TYR A 201 -12.51 -9.12 12.86
N HIS A 202 -11.58 -9.26 11.93
CA HIS A 202 -10.20 -8.84 12.15
C HIS A 202 -10.09 -7.33 11.95
N TYR A 203 -10.77 -6.81 10.92
CA TYR A 203 -10.78 -5.39 10.58
C TYR A 203 -12.21 -4.88 10.45
N THR A 204 -12.46 -3.68 10.94
CA THR A 204 -13.59 -2.86 10.51
C THR A 204 -13.06 -1.64 9.77
N VAL A 205 -13.70 -1.27 8.66
CA VAL A 205 -13.27 -0.11 7.86
C VAL A 205 -14.46 0.74 7.45
N SER A 206 -14.30 2.06 7.50
CA SER A 206 -15.28 3.01 6.98
C SER A 206 -14.60 4.22 6.36
N GLU A 207 -15.25 4.83 5.37
CA GLU A 207 -14.90 6.13 4.83
C GLU A 207 -15.92 7.16 5.31
N ASP A 208 -15.45 8.27 5.90
CA ASP A 208 -16.33 9.35 6.35
C ASP A 208 -16.93 10.08 5.14
N ALA A 209 -18.24 10.31 5.18
CA ALA A 209 -18.96 10.89 4.06
C ALA A 209 -18.66 12.39 3.82
N ASN A 210 -18.03 13.09 4.77
CA ASN A 210 -17.80 14.53 4.70
C ASN A 210 -16.37 14.85 4.25
N ASP A 211 -15.38 14.22 4.86
CA ASP A 211 -13.96 14.49 4.57
C ASP A 211 -13.28 13.36 3.77
N HIS A 212 -13.98 12.24 3.54
CA HIS A 212 -13.44 11.06 2.89
C HIS A 212 -12.17 10.52 3.58
N GLY A 213 -12.04 10.75 4.88
CA GLY A 213 -11.06 10.10 5.73
C GLY A 213 -11.42 8.63 5.92
N VAL A 214 -10.42 7.75 5.83
CA VAL A 214 -10.62 6.32 6.06
C VAL A 214 -10.12 5.95 7.44
N THR A 215 -10.95 5.25 8.19
CA THR A 215 -10.58 4.64 9.47
C THR A 215 -10.66 3.13 9.33
N VAL A 216 -9.56 2.47 9.68
CA VAL A 216 -9.46 1.03 9.91
C VAL A 216 -9.29 0.81 11.41
N VAL A 217 -10.06 -0.12 11.97
CA VAL A 217 -9.88 -0.55 13.35
C VAL A 217 -9.54 -2.03 13.38
N ASP A 218 -8.44 -2.36 14.06
CA ASP A 218 -8.02 -3.74 14.31
C ASP A 218 -8.82 -4.29 15.50
N VAL A 219 -9.62 -5.31 15.25
CA VAL A 219 -10.57 -5.86 16.24
C VAL A 219 -10.10 -7.20 16.80
N VAL A 220 -9.54 -8.06 15.95
CA VAL A 220 -8.95 -9.35 16.35
C VAL A 220 -7.61 -9.48 15.65
N ASP A 221 -6.57 -9.81 16.42
CA ASP A 221 -5.24 -10.11 15.85
C ASP A 221 -5.38 -11.27 14.85
N THR A 222 -4.84 -11.11 13.65
CA THR A 222 -4.96 -12.10 12.57
C THR A 222 -4.38 -13.47 12.92
N ASP A 223 -3.53 -13.58 13.95
CA ASP A 223 -3.04 -14.87 14.46
C ASP A 223 -4.14 -15.70 15.16
N TYR A 224 -5.23 -15.06 15.59
CA TYR A 224 -6.45 -15.70 16.12
C TYR A 224 -7.56 -15.68 15.08
N ALA A 225 -8.57 -16.54 15.23
CA ALA A 225 -9.76 -16.52 14.39
C ALA A 225 -10.83 -15.60 14.97
N SER A 226 -11.32 -14.65 14.16
CA SER A 226 -12.54 -13.89 14.44
C SER A 226 -13.80 -14.77 14.34
N TRP A 227 -14.89 -14.34 14.98
CA TRP A 227 -16.21 -14.96 14.93
C TRP A 227 -17.08 -14.27 13.89
N SER A 228 -16.81 -14.51 12.60
CA SER A 228 -17.40 -13.76 11.48
C SER A 228 -18.23 -14.62 10.52
N VAL A 229 -17.80 -15.85 10.28
CA VAL A 229 -18.15 -16.62 9.07
C VAL A 229 -18.27 -18.12 9.36
N GLY A 230 -18.73 -18.44 10.57
CA GLY A 230 -19.00 -19.81 11.01
C GLY A 230 -17.82 -20.76 10.80
N ASN A 231 -18.01 -21.81 10.01
CA ASN A 231 -17.00 -22.86 9.82
C ASN A 231 -15.74 -22.40 9.09
N ALA A 232 -15.78 -21.25 8.40
CA ALA A 232 -14.60 -20.69 7.76
C ALA A 232 -13.73 -19.83 8.70
N ASN A 233 -14.15 -19.59 9.96
CA ASN A 233 -13.43 -18.73 10.92
C ASN A 233 -11.93 -19.08 11.04
N ASN A 234 -11.61 -20.36 11.27
CA ASN A 234 -10.22 -20.77 11.55
C ASN A 234 -9.26 -20.61 10.36
N ARG A 235 -9.78 -20.62 9.12
CA ARG A 235 -8.99 -20.53 7.89
C ARG A 235 -9.03 -19.16 7.22
N SER A 236 -9.81 -18.23 7.76
CA SER A 236 -10.02 -16.91 7.16
C SER A 236 -9.51 -15.76 8.01
N ILE A 237 -9.15 -14.69 7.31
CA ILE A 237 -9.12 -13.32 7.81
C ILE A 237 -10.37 -12.63 7.29
N ASN A 238 -10.97 -11.74 8.08
CA ASN A 238 -12.30 -11.20 7.84
C ASN A 238 -12.28 -9.68 8.03
N LEU A 239 -12.65 -8.94 6.99
CA LEU A 239 -12.75 -7.49 7.01
C LEU A 239 -14.19 -7.08 6.73
N CYS A 240 -14.76 -6.21 7.57
CA CYS A 240 -16.12 -5.70 7.39
C CYS A 240 -16.12 -4.21 7.05
N PHE A 241 -16.80 -3.84 5.97
CA PHE A 241 -17.09 -2.45 5.64
C PHE A 241 -18.22 -1.93 6.53
N ALA A 242 -17.90 -1.14 7.54
CA ALA A 242 -18.89 -0.51 8.41
C ALA A 242 -19.74 0.50 7.62
N GLY A 243 -21.04 0.55 7.91
CA GLY A 243 -22.03 1.39 7.25
C GLY A 243 -22.51 0.88 5.89
N SER A 244 -21.98 -0.26 5.42
CA SER A 244 -22.28 -0.81 4.10
C SER A 244 -23.45 -1.79 4.10
N LYS A 245 -24.07 -1.96 2.92
CA LYS A 245 -25.13 -2.95 2.66
C LYS A 245 -24.78 -3.77 1.41
N ALA A 246 -25.06 -5.06 1.41
CA ALA A 246 -24.95 -5.92 0.24
C ALA A 246 -25.88 -5.47 -0.90
N ALA A 247 -26.96 -4.73 -0.58
CA ALA A 247 -27.87 -4.14 -1.55
C ALA A 247 -27.31 -2.87 -2.24
N TRP A 248 -26.15 -2.36 -1.83
CA TRP A 248 -25.54 -1.19 -2.48
C TRP A 248 -25.26 -1.47 -3.95
N THR A 249 -25.62 -0.51 -4.79
CA THR A 249 -25.25 -0.53 -6.20
C THR A 249 -23.75 -0.30 -6.36
N ARG A 250 -23.20 -0.59 -7.54
CA ARG A 250 -21.83 -0.20 -7.89
C ARG A 250 -21.57 1.29 -7.66
N GLN A 251 -22.54 2.14 -8.02
CA GLN A 251 -22.40 3.58 -7.82
C GLN A 251 -22.38 3.95 -6.34
N ASP A 252 -23.18 3.28 -5.50
CA ASP A 252 -23.13 3.50 -4.05
C ASP A 252 -21.73 3.20 -3.50
N TRP A 253 -21.13 2.06 -3.86
CA TRP A 253 -19.78 1.70 -3.45
C TRP A 253 -18.73 2.72 -3.89
N LEU A 254 -18.76 3.10 -5.17
CA LEU A 254 -17.79 4.04 -5.75
C LEU A 254 -17.95 5.48 -5.24
N THR A 255 -19.13 5.84 -4.74
CA THR A 255 -19.36 7.16 -4.12
C THR A 255 -19.05 7.15 -2.63
N LYS A 256 -19.47 6.11 -1.90
CA LYS A 256 -19.50 6.11 -0.42
C LYS A 256 -18.26 5.48 0.22
N ALA A 257 -17.57 4.58 -0.48
CA ALA A 257 -16.46 3.83 0.09
C ALA A 257 -15.28 3.55 -0.88
N PRO A 258 -14.98 4.41 -1.89
CA PRO A 258 -13.89 4.13 -2.84
C PRO A 258 -12.51 4.00 -2.18
N LYS A 259 -12.21 4.80 -1.15
CA LYS A 259 -10.94 4.76 -0.43
C LYS A 259 -10.93 3.65 0.62
N ALA A 260 -12.07 3.35 1.24
CA ALA A 260 -12.19 2.18 2.11
C ALA A 260 -11.93 0.87 1.34
N ILE A 261 -12.40 0.75 0.09
CA ILE A 261 -12.08 -0.37 -0.80
C ILE A 261 -10.56 -0.47 -1.03
N ALA A 262 -9.88 0.66 -1.26
CA ALA A 262 -8.43 0.67 -1.43
C ALA A 262 -7.69 0.25 -0.16
N ALA A 263 -8.13 0.69 1.02
CA ALA A 263 -7.58 0.27 2.31
C ALA A 263 -7.77 -1.23 2.55
N ALA A 264 -8.97 -1.76 2.27
CA ALA A 264 -9.26 -3.18 2.38
C ALA A 264 -8.38 -4.03 1.44
N ALA A 265 -8.14 -3.58 0.22
CA ALA A 265 -7.26 -4.25 -0.73
C ALA A 265 -5.79 -4.24 -0.27
N TYR A 266 -5.34 -3.13 0.33
CA TYR A 266 -4.01 -3.02 0.91
C TYR A 266 -3.80 -4.01 2.07
N LEU A 267 -4.75 -4.06 3.01
CA LEU A 267 -4.71 -5.01 4.13
C LEU A 267 -4.75 -6.46 3.63
N ALA A 268 -5.63 -6.77 2.68
CA ALA A 268 -5.70 -8.10 2.07
C ALA A 268 -4.37 -8.51 1.43
N ALA A 269 -3.68 -7.61 0.73
CA ALA A 269 -2.36 -7.87 0.17
C ALA A 269 -1.28 -8.10 1.25
N GLN A 270 -1.30 -7.31 2.33
CA GLN A 270 -0.39 -7.49 3.46
C GLN A 270 -0.58 -8.85 4.14
N ASP A 271 -1.82 -9.23 4.41
CA ASP A 271 -2.14 -10.51 5.04
C ASP A 271 -1.87 -11.69 4.11
N CYS A 272 -2.13 -11.54 2.81
CA CYS A 272 -1.73 -12.55 1.84
C CYS A 272 -0.23 -12.84 1.92
N LYS A 273 0.59 -11.79 2.06
CA LYS A 273 2.03 -11.93 2.26
C LYS A 273 2.37 -12.56 3.62
N LYS A 274 1.71 -12.14 4.72
CA LYS A 274 1.95 -12.67 6.07
C LYS A 274 1.68 -14.18 6.15
N TYR A 275 0.56 -14.64 5.60
CA TYR A 275 0.09 -16.02 5.75
C TYR A 275 0.39 -16.92 4.55
N GLY A 276 1.02 -16.39 3.50
CA GLY A 276 1.30 -17.14 2.27
C GLY A 276 0.02 -17.51 1.51
N ILE A 277 -1.00 -16.65 1.57
CA ILE A 277 -2.19 -16.73 0.73
C ILE A 277 -1.82 -16.14 -0.63
N LYS A 278 -2.28 -16.75 -1.72
CA LYS A 278 -2.14 -16.11 -3.03
C LYS A 278 -3.07 -14.90 -3.07
N PRO A 279 -2.62 -13.70 -3.44
CA PRO A 279 -3.47 -12.52 -3.56
C PRO A 279 -4.31 -12.58 -4.85
N TYR A 280 -4.93 -13.72 -5.10
CA TYR A 280 -5.87 -13.95 -6.19
C TYR A 280 -7.28 -13.67 -5.67
N VAL A 281 -8.02 -12.81 -6.36
CA VAL A 281 -9.40 -12.50 -6.01
C VAL A 281 -10.33 -13.46 -6.72
N ILE A 282 -11.20 -14.11 -5.95
CA ILE A 282 -12.19 -15.08 -6.38
C ILE A 282 -13.54 -14.36 -6.36
N ILE A 283 -14.25 -14.36 -7.49
CA ILE A 283 -15.51 -13.62 -7.67
C ILE A 283 -16.62 -14.56 -8.15
N PRO A 284 -17.92 -14.20 -7.99
CA PRO A 284 -19.02 -14.94 -8.60
C PRO A 284 -18.91 -15.03 -10.14
N PRO A 285 -19.37 -16.14 -10.77
CA PRO A 285 -19.71 -17.41 -10.15
C PRO A 285 -18.43 -18.12 -9.68
N TYR A 286 -18.41 -18.57 -8.41
CA TYR A 286 -17.21 -19.07 -7.73
C TYR A 286 -16.75 -20.44 -8.26
N ASP A 287 -16.30 -20.48 -9.51
CA ASP A 287 -16.06 -21.70 -10.27
C ASP A 287 -14.75 -22.44 -9.88
N GLY A 288 -14.09 -22.02 -8.80
CA GLY A 288 -12.83 -22.63 -8.33
C GLY A 288 -12.71 -22.65 -6.81
N ASP A 289 -11.91 -23.58 -6.28
CA ASP A 289 -11.56 -23.71 -4.86
C ASP A 289 -10.07 -23.35 -4.55
N PRO A 290 -9.53 -22.18 -4.94
CA PRO A 290 -8.18 -21.81 -4.52
C PRO A 290 -8.19 -21.10 -3.15
N PRO A 291 -7.09 -21.20 -2.40
CA PRO A 291 -6.72 -20.15 -1.45
C PRO A 291 -6.71 -18.78 -2.12
N GLY A 292 -7.28 -17.76 -1.48
CA GLY A 292 -7.40 -16.44 -2.10
C GLY A 292 -8.18 -15.42 -1.28
N ILE A 293 -8.55 -14.33 -1.95
CA ILE A 293 -9.38 -13.26 -1.42
C ILE A 293 -10.78 -13.41 -2.03
N SER A 294 -11.82 -13.36 -1.20
CA SER A 294 -13.20 -13.47 -1.64
C SER A 294 -14.11 -12.71 -0.68
N ASP A 295 -15.40 -12.99 -0.70
CA ASP A 295 -16.43 -12.46 0.20
C ASP A 295 -17.19 -13.58 0.93
N HIS A 296 -18.10 -13.22 1.84
CA HIS A 296 -18.90 -14.20 2.58
C HIS A 296 -19.72 -15.10 1.67
N ARG A 297 -20.23 -14.58 0.55
CA ARG A 297 -21.00 -15.36 -0.41
C ARG A 297 -20.23 -16.56 -0.97
N TYR A 298 -18.91 -16.49 -1.13
CA TYR A 298 -18.09 -17.67 -1.44
C TYR A 298 -18.26 -18.80 -0.42
N VAL A 299 -18.34 -18.47 0.88
CA VAL A 299 -18.57 -19.47 1.93
C VAL A 299 -19.95 -20.10 1.80
N THR A 300 -20.96 -19.30 1.47
CA THR A 300 -22.33 -19.79 1.26
C THR A 300 -22.46 -20.66 0.00
N GLU A 301 -22.02 -20.15 -1.16
CA GLU A 301 -22.29 -20.77 -2.45
C GLU A 301 -21.28 -21.86 -2.83
N HIS A 302 -19.99 -21.64 -2.52
CA HIS A 302 -18.93 -22.57 -2.91
C HIS A 302 -18.59 -23.55 -1.79
N LEU A 303 -18.47 -23.09 -0.54
CA LEU A 303 -18.21 -24.00 0.59
C LEU A 303 -19.50 -24.65 1.13
N GLY A 304 -20.68 -24.12 0.79
CA GLY A 304 -21.98 -24.68 1.21
C GLY A 304 -22.35 -24.41 2.67
N TRP A 305 -21.84 -23.33 3.27
CA TRP A 305 -22.06 -23.00 4.69
C TRP A 305 -22.58 -21.58 4.90
N GLY A 306 -23.64 -21.46 5.71
CA GLY A 306 -24.29 -20.18 5.97
C GLY A 306 -25.32 -19.81 4.92
N ASN A 307 -25.84 -18.59 5.01
CA ASN A 307 -26.86 -18.05 4.10
C ASN A 307 -26.62 -16.56 3.75
N HIS A 308 -25.43 -16.06 4.10
CA HIS A 308 -25.02 -14.68 3.89
C HIS A 308 -24.45 -14.51 2.47
N THR A 309 -24.73 -13.38 1.84
CA THR A 309 -24.42 -13.14 0.42
C THR A 309 -23.71 -11.82 0.16
N ASP A 310 -23.20 -11.21 1.22
CA ASP A 310 -22.28 -10.08 1.16
C ASP A 310 -20.99 -10.48 0.44
N VAL A 311 -20.38 -9.58 -0.35
CA VAL A 311 -20.56 -8.11 -0.39
C VAL A 311 -21.63 -7.59 -1.38
N GLY A 312 -22.38 -8.48 -2.01
CA GLY A 312 -23.47 -8.12 -2.93
C GLY A 312 -23.03 -7.92 -4.39
N ASP A 313 -23.99 -7.99 -5.31
CA ASP A 313 -23.73 -7.93 -6.77
C ASP A 313 -23.18 -6.57 -7.23
N GLY A 314 -23.41 -5.52 -6.44
CA GLY A 314 -22.92 -4.18 -6.74
C GLY A 314 -21.45 -3.94 -6.39
N PHE A 315 -20.78 -4.84 -5.66
CA PHE A 315 -19.40 -4.58 -5.24
C PHE A 315 -18.46 -4.43 -6.46
N PRO A 316 -17.62 -3.38 -6.53
CA PRO A 316 -16.79 -3.11 -7.70
C PRO A 316 -15.53 -3.99 -7.72
N TRP A 317 -15.71 -5.28 -8.02
CA TRP A 317 -14.64 -6.28 -8.01
C TRP A 317 -13.44 -5.90 -8.88
N ASP A 318 -13.63 -5.28 -10.05
CA ASP A 318 -12.57 -4.78 -10.91
C ASP A 318 -11.68 -3.72 -10.22
N VAL A 319 -12.28 -2.82 -9.43
CA VAL A 319 -11.56 -1.80 -8.66
C VAL A 319 -10.78 -2.44 -7.52
N PHE A 320 -11.41 -3.38 -6.81
CA PHE A 320 -10.76 -4.12 -5.73
C PHE A 320 -9.60 -4.99 -6.26
N ILE A 321 -9.79 -5.70 -7.38
CA ILE A 321 -8.75 -6.50 -8.05
C ILE A 321 -7.59 -5.61 -8.48
N ALA A 322 -7.86 -4.48 -9.12
CA ALA A 322 -6.83 -3.54 -9.52
C ALA A 322 -6.02 -3.07 -8.31
N ALA A 323 -6.69 -2.74 -7.20
CA ALA A 323 -6.04 -2.34 -5.96
C ALA A 323 -5.23 -3.49 -5.32
N VAL A 324 -5.74 -4.71 -5.26
CA VAL A 324 -5.00 -5.88 -4.74
C VAL A 324 -3.74 -6.15 -5.59
N ASN A 325 -3.83 -6.11 -6.92
CA ASN A 325 -2.69 -6.30 -7.81
C ASN A 325 -1.62 -5.22 -7.59
N LYS A 326 -2.07 -3.97 -7.48
CA LYS A 326 -1.25 -2.83 -7.06
C LYS A 326 -0.52 -3.20 -5.76
N TYR A 327 -1.26 -3.44 -4.66
CA TYR A 327 -0.70 -3.56 -3.30
C TYR A 327 0.08 -4.84 -3.03
N SER A 328 -0.18 -5.92 -3.75
CA SER A 328 0.55 -7.18 -3.63
C SER A 328 1.90 -7.17 -4.34
N GLY A 329 2.22 -6.12 -5.11
CA GLY A 329 3.38 -6.11 -5.99
C GLY A 329 3.24 -7.11 -7.16
N ASN A 330 2.03 -7.66 -7.36
CA ASN A 330 1.66 -8.44 -8.53
C ASN A 330 1.22 -7.54 -9.68
N GLU A 331 1.68 -6.29 -9.73
CA GLU A 331 1.92 -5.68 -11.02
C GLU A 331 2.92 -6.59 -11.76
N THR A 332 2.38 -7.59 -12.45
CA THR A 332 2.73 -7.71 -13.85
C THR A 332 2.61 -6.29 -14.37
N VAL A 333 3.74 -5.73 -14.76
CA VAL A 333 3.76 -4.66 -15.75
C VAL A 333 2.91 -5.20 -16.89
N THR A 334 1.61 -4.95 -16.85
CA THR A 334 0.83 -4.87 -18.06
C THR A 334 1.58 -3.77 -18.77
N PRO A 335 2.23 -4.01 -19.93
CA PRO A 335 2.68 -2.90 -20.73
C PRO A 335 1.38 -2.13 -20.98
N GLY A 336 1.17 -1.04 -20.23
CA GLY A 336 0.08 -0.14 -20.49
C GLY A 336 0.19 0.13 -21.97
N PHE A 337 -0.92 -0.05 -22.70
CA PHE A 337 -0.94 0.31 -24.10
C PHE A 337 -0.35 1.71 -24.20
N THR A 338 0.87 1.77 -24.73
CA THR A 338 1.59 3.03 -24.78
C THR A 338 0.96 3.73 -25.96
N TYR A 339 0.04 4.63 -25.65
CA TYR A 339 -0.52 5.50 -26.66
C TYR A 339 0.66 6.10 -27.46
N PRO A 340 0.61 6.05 -28.80
CA PRO A 340 1.53 6.83 -29.62
C PRO A 340 1.51 8.30 -29.17
N SER A 341 2.50 9.09 -29.57
CA SER A 341 2.48 10.52 -29.23
C SER A 341 1.15 11.16 -29.64
N THR A 342 0.71 12.20 -28.94
CA THR A 342 -0.53 12.93 -29.27
C THR A 342 -0.59 13.30 -30.75
N GLU A 343 0.55 13.62 -31.36
CA GLU A 343 0.69 13.88 -32.79
C GLU A 343 0.37 12.65 -33.66
N VAL A 344 0.89 11.47 -33.30
CA VAL A 344 0.59 10.21 -34.03
C VAL A 344 -0.87 9.83 -33.86
N MET A 345 -1.43 9.94 -32.65
CA MET A 345 -2.85 9.66 -32.41
C MET A 345 -3.77 10.62 -33.20
N ILE A 346 -3.46 11.92 -33.22
CA ILE A 346 -4.22 12.91 -34.00
C ILE A 346 -4.15 12.58 -35.50
N ARG A 347 -2.96 12.19 -36.01
CA ARG A 347 -2.79 11.79 -37.41
C ARG A 347 -3.60 10.53 -37.73
N GLU A 348 -3.56 9.51 -36.87
CA GLU A 348 -4.32 8.27 -37.06
C GLU A 348 -5.84 8.52 -37.03
N ILE A 349 -6.33 9.31 -36.07
CA ILE A 349 -7.74 9.71 -36.01
C ILE A 349 -8.14 10.46 -37.28
N TRP A 350 -7.30 11.41 -37.74
CA TRP A 350 -7.56 12.16 -38.96
C TRP A 350 -7.64 11.26 -40.20
N GLU A 351 -6.67 10.35 -40.38
CA GLU A 351 -6.66 9.41 -41.51
C GLU A 351 -7.80 8.40 -41.45
N GLN A 352 -8.18 7.91 -40.27
CA GLN A 352 -9.34 7.02 -40.13
C GLN A 352 -10.64 7.70 -40.54
N LEU A 353 -10.84 8.96 -40.11
CA LEU A 353 -12.05 9.70 -40.42
C LEU A 353 -12.10 10.15 -41.90
N ARG A 354 -10.96 10.51 -42.49
CA ARG A 354 -10.88 11.17 -43.81
C ARG A 354 -10.34 10.29 -44.94
N GLY A 355 -9.83 9.11 -44.61
CA GLY A 355 -9.05 8.25 -45.53
C GLY A 355 -7.58 8.68 -45.63
N PRO A 356 -6.73 7.82 -46.22
CA PRO A 356 -5.30 8.12 -46.41
C PRO A 356 -5.10 9.46 -47.13
N GLU A 357 -4.25 10.34 -46.58
CA GLU A 357 -4.02 11.70 -47.08
C GLU A 357 -5.30 12.54 -47.29
N ALA A 358 -6.37 12.23 -46.55
CA ALA A 358 -7.70 12.83 -46.70
C ALA A 358 -8.37 12.61 -48.08
N LYS A 359 -8.00 11.54 -48.80
CA LYS A 359 -8.55 11.18 -50.13
C LYS A 359 -9.74 10.23 -50.09
N GLY A 360 -10.28 9.96 -48.89
CA GLY A 360 -11.39 9.04 -48.69
C GLY A 360 -11.00 7.56 -48.82
N TRP A 361 -11.93 6.68 -48.45
CA TRP A 361 -11.76 5.24 -48.42
C TRP A 361 -12.39 4.60 -49.66
N PRO A 362 -11.63 3.95 -50.56
CA PRO A 362 -12.18 3.33 -51.77
C PRO A 362 -13.33 2.36 -51.51
N GLN A 363 -13.27 1.64 -50.39
CA GLN A 363 -14.28 0.65 -49.99
C GLN A 363 -15.61 1.26 -49.53
N LEU A 364 -15.64 2.55 -49.20
CA LEU A 364 -16.87 3.25 -48.82
C LEU A 364 -17.65 3.75 -50.04
N GLY A 365 -17.12 3.56 -51.25
CA GLY A 365 -17.70 4.03 -52.50
C GLY A 365 -17.27 5.46 -52.84
N LYS A 366 -17.93 6.02 -53.86
CA LYS A 366 -17.57 7.34 -54.40
C LYS A 366 -18.70 8.35 -54.30
N ASN A 367 -18.34 9.62 -54.14
CA ASN A 367 -19.28 10.74 -54.24
C ASN A 367 -19.64 11.01 -55.72
N THR A 368 -20.55 11.96 -55.95
CA THR A 368 -21.00 12.34 -57.30
C THR A 368 -19.90 12.94 -58.19
N LYS A 369 -18.74 13.30 -57.61
CA LYS A 369 -17.55 13.79 -58.31
C LYS A 369 -16.53 12.68 -58.60
N GLY A 370 -16.81 11.43 -58.22
CA GLY A 370 -15.93 10.29 -58.45
C GLY A 370 -14.78 10.14 -57.45
N GLU A 371 -14.79 10.92 -56.36
CA GLU A 371 -13.83 10.87 -55.26
C GLU A 371 -14.30 9.84 -54.22
N ASN A 372 -13.37 9.21 -53.50
CA ASN A 372 -13.74 8.22 -52.49
C ASN A 372 -14.41 8.91 -51.29
N LEU A 373 -15.39 8.25 -50.68
CA LEU A 373 -16.09 8.77 -49.51
C LEU A 373 -15.23 8.66 -48.25
N SER A 374 -15.27 9.69 -47.40
CA SER A 374 -14.75 9.59 -46.04
C SER A 374 -15.72 8.80 -45.14
N LEU A 375 -15.29 8.44 -43.93
CA LEU A 375 -16.17 7.77 -42.98
C LEU A 375 -17.38 8.64 -42.63
N VAL A 376 -17.16 9.95 -42.52
CA VAL A 376 -18.22 10.94 -42.26
C VAL A 376 -19.22 10.97 -43.41
N ASP A 377 -18.74 10.98 -44.67
CA ASP A 377 -19.62 11.02 -45.84
C ASP A 377 -20.44 9.72 -45.98
N ALA A 378 -19.83 8.58 -45.67
CA ALA A 378 -20.49 7.29 -45.70
C ALA A 378 -21.58 7.18 -44.63
N ILE A 379 -21.31 7.63 -43.40
CA ILE A 379 -22.30 7.68 -42.32
C ILE A 379 -23.42 8.65 -42.66
N ALA A 380 -23.11 9.85 -43.14
CA ALA A 380 -24.12 10.83 -43.55
C ALA A 380 -25.08 10.27 -44.61
N LYS A 381 -24.57 9.45 -45.53
CA LYS A 381 -25.36 8.76 -46.56
C LYS A 381 -26.24 7.62 -46.00
N MET A 382 -25.90 7.05 -44.85
CA MET A 382 -26.74 6.03 -44.20
C MET A 382 -27.93 6.64 -43.45
N VAL A 383 -27.86 7.94 -43.12
CA VAL A 383 -28.86 8.67 -42.35
C VAL A 383 -29.72 9.58 -43.24
N ALA A 384 -29.39 9.68 -44.53
CA ALA A 384 -30.14 10.38 -45.58
C ALA A 384 -30.91 9.39 -46.45
#